data_AF-A0A1T4SGB6-F1
#
_entry.id   AF-A0A1T4SGB6-F1
#
_cell.length_a   1.000
_cell.length_b   1.000
_cell.length_c   1.000
_cell.angle_alpha   90.00
_cell.angle_beta   90.00
_cell.angle_gamma   90.00
#
_symmetry.space_group_name_H-M   'P 1'
#
loop_
_entity.id
_entity.type
_entity.pdbx_description
1 polymer ?
#
loop_
_entity_poly.entity_id
_entity_poly.type
_entity_poly.pdbx_seq_one_letter_code
_entity_poly.pdbx_strand_id
1 'polypeptide(L)'
;MRNARLVLALVVATLAPIAACTQPTPGEADVLLPKLPPLPPGADDARFAALLIGRPVVHDGCVKVRDSTGGLRTVLWHPETELEEREGKFFLRNTLSGKAYAFGEQLRGGGGEVPAANVAQQYPEIAARCGPPYWIGYLPYPIQTPPK
;
A
#
# COMPACT_ATOMS: atom_id res chain seq x y z
N MET A 1 -79.58 9.96 29.05
CA MET A 1 -78.78 8.91 29.71
C MET A 1 -77.60 8.57 28.81
N ARG A 2 -76.37 8.72 29.32
CA ARG A 2 -75.19 7.83 29.19
C ARG A 2 -74.83 7.27 27.79
N ASN A 3 -73.62 7.32 27.24
CA ASN A 3 -72.28 7.66 27.74
C ASN A 3 -71.35 7.89 26.53
N ALA A 4 -70.45 8.86 26.69
CA ALA A 4 -69.27 9.06 25.86
C ALA A 4 -68.26 7.91 26.01
N ARG A 5 -67.57 7.56 24.91
CA ARG A 5 -66.28 6.84 24.97
C ARG A 5 -65.31 7.49 23.98
N LEU A 6 -64.53 8.43 24.51
CA LEU A 6 -63.25 8.84 23.92
C LEU A 6 -62.30 7.64 24.00
N VAL A 7 -61.78 7.21 22.85
CA VAL A 7 -60.63 6.29 22.79
C VAL A 7 -59.42 7.14 22.44
N LEU A 8 -58.64 7.48 23.46
CA LEU A 8 -57.38 8.20 23.35
C LEU A 8 -56.29 7.19 22.98
N ALA A 9 -55.95 7.08 21.69
CA ALA A 9 -54.86 6.24 21.23
C ALA A 9 -53.52 6.96 21.47
N LEU A 10 -52.79 6.51 22.47
CA LEU A 10 -51.46 7.00 22.86
C LEU A 10 -50.42 6.43 21.86
N VAL A 11 -50.01 7.23 20.86
CA VAL A 11 -48.91 6.88 19.96
C VAL A 11 -47.59 7.21 20.68
N VAL A 12 -47.00 6.20 21.31
CA VAL A 12 -45.67 6.27 21.90
C VAL A 12 -44.66 6.19 20.76
N ALA A 13 -44.18 7.35 20.31
CA ALA A 13 -43.06 7.47 19.38
C ALA A 13 -41.77 7.05 20.09
N THR A 14 -41.38 5.79 19.92
CA THR A 14 -40.11 5.24 20.41
C THR A 14 -38.95 5.83 19.63
N LEU A 15 -38.26 6.80 20.24
CA LEU A 15 -36.94 7.27 19.84
C LEU A 15 -35.92 6.13 20.04
N ALA A 16 -35.63 5.39 18.97
CA ALA A 16 -34.50 4.46 18.96
C ALA A 16 -33.20 5.27 18.79
N PRO A 17 -32.25 5.22 19.75
CA PRO A 17 -30.93 5.79 19.54
C PRO A 17 -30.26 5.00 18.42
N ILE A 18 -29.98 5.66 17.30
CA ILE A 18 -29.14 5.14 16.23
C ILE A 18 -27.73 5.07 16.85
N ALA A 19 -27.42 3.94 17.49
CA ALA A 19 -26.06 3.52 17.73
C ALA A 19 -25.44 3.27 16.36
N ALA A 20 -24.98 4.35 15.72
CA ALA A 20 -24.09 4.28 14.59
C ALA A 20 -22.81 3.64 15.11
N CYS A 21 -22.74 2.31 15.02
CA CYS A 21 -21.50 1.58 15.16
C CYS A 21 -20.57 2.15 14.08
N THR A 22 -19.68 3.06 14.49
CA THR A 22 -18.50 3.45 13.73
C THR A 22 -17.61 2.22 13.68
N GLN A 23 -17.99 1.23 12.87
CA GLN A 23 -17.11 0.11 12.58
C GLN A 23 -15.89 0.73 11.89
N PRO A 24 -14.67 0.55 12.43
CA PRO A 24 -13.48 1.00 11.72
C PRO A 24 -13.53 0.37 10.34
N THR A 25 -13.62 1.21 9.31
CA THR A 25 -13.66 0.76 7.92
C THR A 25 -12.45 -0.15 7.70
N PRO A 26 -12.64 -1.46 7.49
CA PRO A 26 -11.52 -2.35 7.22
C PRO A 26 -10.94 -1.93 5.88
N GLY A 27 -9.79 -1.25 5.86
CA GLY A 27 -9.19 -0.85 4.58
C GLY A 27 -8.06 0.18 4.64
N GLU A 28 -8.03 1.08 5.61
CA GLU A 28 -7.12 2.24 5.55
C GLU A 28 -5.84 2.08 6.40
N ALA A 29 -5.89 1.31 7.49
CA ALA A 29 -4.78 1.21 8.44
C ALA A 29 -3.77 0.08 8.21
N ASP A 30 -3.91 -0.73 7.15
CA ASP A 30 -3.19 -2.01 7.05
C ASP A 30 -2.49 -2.25 5.71
N VAL A 31 -2.16 -1.19 4.95
CA VAL A 31 -1.38 -1.36 3.72
C VAL A 31 0.08 -1.67 4.06
N LEU A 32 0.53 -2.88 3.75
CA LEU A 32 1.91 -3.30 3.90
C LEU A 32 2.75 -2.84 2.70
N LEU A 33 3.80 -2.08 2.98
CA LEU A 33 4.90 -1.85 2.05
C LEU A 33 6.03 -2.86 2.35
N PRO A 34 6.25 -3.89 1.52
CA PRO A 34 7.37 -4.80 1.71
C PRO A 34 8.69 -4.04 1.53
N LYS A 35 9.58 -4.13 2.52
CA LYS A 35 10.89 -3.45 2.50
C LYS A 35 12.02 -4.44 2.68
N LEU A 36 13.12 -4.19 2.01
CA LEU A 36 14.41 -4.77 2.37
C LEU A 36 14.88 -4.19 3.71
N PRO A 37 15.62 -4.98 4.52
CA PRO A 37 16.28 -4.45 5.70
C PRO A 37 17.36 -3.43 5.28
N PRO A 38 17.69 -2.46 6.16
CA PRO A 38 18.83 -1.59 5.92
C PRO A 38 20.12 -2.41 5.84
N LEU A 39 21.05 -1.97 5.00
CA LEU A 39 22.36 -2.59 4.90
C LEU A 39 23.13 -2.40 6.21
N PRO A 40 23.91 -3.40 6.65
CA PRO A 40 24.84 -3.23 7.75
C PRO A 40 25.83 -2.09 7.50
N PRO A 41 26.31 -1.39 8.54
CA PRO A 41 27.34 -0.37 8.39
C PRO A 41 28.58 -0.93 7.66
N GLY A 42 29.02 -0.22 6.61
CA GLY A 42 30.19 -0.61 5.81
C GLY A 42 29.94 -1.70 4.77
N ALA A 43 28.70 -2.17 4.59
CA ALA A 43 28.35 -3.08 3.50
C ALA A 43 28.17 -2.30 2.18
N ASP A 44 28.58 -2.92 1.07
CA ASP A 44 28.34 -2.39 -0.27
C ASP A 44 26.88 -2.59 -0.68
N ASP A 45 26.31 -1.58 -1.34
CA ASP A 45 24.95 -1.63 -1.89
C ASP A 45 24.98 -2.16 -3.33
N ALA A 46 24.63 -3.45 -3.49
CA ALA A 46 24.49 -4.06 -4.80
C ALA A 46 23.05 -3.88 -5.32
N ARG A 47 22.90 -3.07 -6.38
CA ARG A 47 21.61 -2.82 -7.02
C ARG A 47 21.49 -3.52 -8.35
N PHE A 48 20.44 -4.31 -8.51
CA PHE A 48 20.08 -4.86 -9.81
C PHE A 48 19.63 -3.74 -10.75
N ALA A 49 20.15 -3.72 -11.97
CA ALA A 49 19.92 -2.65 -12.95
C ALA A 49 18.78 -2.96 -13.93
N ALA A 50 17.93 -3.97 -13.68
CA ALA A 50 16.80 -4.24 -14.55
C ALA A 50 15.72 -3.19 -14.34
N LEU A 51 15.12 -2.76 -15.45
CA LEU A 51 14.14 -1.68 -15.46
C LEU A 51 12.79 -2.18 -14.93
N LEU A 52 12.27 -1.51 -13.90
CA LEU A 52 10.91 -1.70 -13.39
C LEU A 52 10.00 -0.61 -13.96
N ILE A 53 9.06 -0.98 -14.84
CA ILE A 53 8.00 -0.09 -15.32
C ILE A 53 6.65 -0.67 -14.91
N GLY A 54 5.81 0.16 -14.29
CA GLY A 54 4.45 -0.25 -13.95
C GLY A 54 3.73 0.82 -13.15
N ARG A 55 2.59 0.45 -12.57
CA ARG A 55 1.79 1.33 -11.72
C ARG A 55 1.74 0.76 -10.31
N PRO A 56 2.07 1.54 -9.26
CA PRO A 56 1.90 1.08 -7.90
C PRO A 56 0.41 0.97 -7.58
N VAL A 57 0.02 -0.14 -6.96
CA VAL A 57 -1.35 -0.47 -6.58
C VAL A 57 -1.35 -1.13 -5.21
N VAL A 58 -2.45 -0.99 -4.47
CA VAL A 58 -2.72 -1.83 -3.32
C VAL A 58 -3.51 -3.05 -3.79
N HIS A 59 -3.04 -4.25 -3.47
CA HIS A 59 -3.73 -5.49 -3.77
C HIS A 59 -3.59 -6.44 -2.58
N ASP A 60 -4.72 -6.89 -2.04
CA ASP A 60 -4.80 -7.72 -0.82
C ASP A 60 -4.00 -7.14 0.36
N GLY A 61 -4.07 -5.82 0.53
CA GLY A 61 -3.37 -5.10 1.59
C GLY A 61 -1.86 -5.00 1.41
N CYS A 62 -1.30 -5.34 0.24
CA CYS A 62 0.12 -5.17 -0.07
C CYS A 62 0.33 -4.17 -1.21
N VAL A 63 1.38 -3.36 -1.09
CA VAL A 63 1.87 -2.55 -2.21
C VAL A 63 2.50 -3.46 -3.27
N LYS A 64 1.91 -3.47 -4.46
CA LYS A 64 2.37 -4.21 -5.63
C LYS A 64 2.58 -3.26 -6.80
N VAL A 65 3.27 -3.74 -7.83
CA VAL A 65 3.38 -3.05 -9.12
C VAL A 65 2.65 -3.85 -10.18
N ARG A 66 1.73 -3.19 -10.89
CA ARG A 66 1.08 -3.73 -12.09
C ARG A 66 1.86 -3.31 -13.32
N ASP A 67 2.36 -4.27 -14.09
CA ASP A 67 3.03 -3.99 -15.36
C ASP A 67 2.03 -3.73 -16.50
N SER A 68 2.55 -3.44 -17.70
CA SER A 68 1.73 -3.14 -18.89
C SER A 68 0.94 -4.33 -19.42
N THR A 69 1.28 -5.56 -19.05
CA THR A 69 0.54 -6.76 -19.42
C THR A 69 -0.59 -7.06 -18.44
N GLY A 70 -0.68 -6.30 -17.34
CA GLY A 70 -1.61 -6.53 -16.24
C GLY A 70 -1.07 -7.45 -15.15
N GLY A 71 0.15 -7.99 -15.32
CA GLY A 71 0.84 -8.80 -14.31
C GLY A 71 1.07 -8.01 -13.03
N LEU A 72 0.81 -8.64 -11.89
CA LEU A 72 1.07 -8.08 -10.56
C LEU A 72 2.32 -8.71 -9.98
N ARG A 73 3.19 -7.89 -9.38
CA ARG A 73 4.37 -8.36 -8.65
C ARG A 73 4.50 -7.67 -7.30
N THR A 74 4.88 -8.43 -6.30
CA THR A 74 5.24 -7.92 -4.97
C THR A 74 6.66 -7.36 -5.04
N VAL A 75 6.83 -6.09 -4.71
CA VAL A 75 8.13 -5.43 -4.76
C VAL A 75 8.66 -5.28 -3.33
N LEU A 76 9.83 -5.85 -3.06
CA LEU A 76 10.62 -5.60 -1.87
C LEU A 76 11.41 -4.32 -2.12
N TRP A 77 10.92 -3.22 -1.56
CA TRP A 77 11.47 -1.90 -1.81
C TRP A 77 12.72 -1.65 -0.99
N HIS A 78 13.67 -0.91 -1.57
CA HIS A 78 14.82 -0.39 -0.82
C HIS A 78 14.38 0.46 0.39
N PRO A 79 15.21 0.52 1.45
CA PRO A 79 14.90 1.25 2.68
C PRO A 79 14.52 2.72 2.47
N GLU A 80 15.04 3.35 1.41
CA GLU A 80 14.76 4.75 1.04
C GLU A 80 13.40 4.95 0.37
N THR A 81 12.58 3.91 0.22
CA THR A 81 11.20 4.03 -0.25
C THR A 81 10.24 4.02 0.94
N GLU A 82 9.31 4.96 0.94
CA GLU A 82 8.25 5.08 1.93
C GLU A 82 6.89 5.10 1.26
N LEU A 83 5.92 4.53 1.98
CA LEU A 83 4.51 4.67 1.65
C LEU A 83 4.01 5.91 2.39
N GLU A 84 3.44 6.82 1.63
CA GLU A 84 2.89 8.05 2.16
C GLU A 84 1.41 8.15 1.77
N GLU A 85 0.59 8.66 2.67
CA GLU A 85 -0.81 8.95 2.41
C GLU A 85 -1.05 10.46 2.52
N ARG A 86 -1.64 11.06 1.48
CA ARG A 86 -2.06 12.46 1.47
C ARG A 86 -3.42 12.57 0.82
N GLU A 87 -4.35 13.23 1.50
CA GLU A 87 -5.69 13.50 0.96
C GLU A 87 -6.43 12.22 0.50
N GLY A 88 -6.28 11.12 1.26
CA GLY A 88 -6.88 9.82 0.93
C GLY A 88 -6.27 9.12 -0.29
N LYS A 89 -5.07 9.53 -0.72
CA LYS A 89 -4.32 8.91 -1.82
C LYS A 89 -2.97 8.41 -1.34
N PHE A 90 -2.58 7.24 -1.83
CA PHE A 90 -1.27 6.66 -1.57
C PHE A 90 -0.21 7.15 -2.57
N PHE A 91 1.01 7.29 -2.07
CA PHE A 91 2.20 7.67 -2.81
C PHE A 91 3.38 6.79 -2.40
N LEU A 92 4.24 6.43 -3.36
CA LEU A 92 5.57 5.91 -3.07
C LEU A 92 6.58 7.04 -3.17
N ARG A 93 7.23 7.36 -2.05
CA ARG A 93 8.22 8.44 -1.96
C ARG A 93 9.63 7.87 -1.82
N ASN A 94 10.57 8.38 -2.62
CA ASN A 94 11.99 8.17 -2.40
C ASN A 94 12.50 9.26 -1.46
N THR A 95 12.92 8.88 -0.25
CA THR A 95 13.33 9.80 0.82
C THR A 95 14.62 10.56 0.52
N LEU A 96 15.50 10.02 -0.33
CA LEU A 96 16.74 10.70 -0.74
C LEU A 96 16.49 11.76 -1.83
N SER A 97 15.58 11.47 -2.75
CA SER A 97 15.27 12.39 -3.87
C SER A 97 14.14 13.37 -3.57
N GLY A 98 13.28 13.06 -2.59
CA GLY A 98 12.00 13.72 -2.37
C GLY A 98 10.91 13.39 -3.41
N LYS A 99 11.24 12.67 -4.49
CA LYS A 99 10.27 12.35 -5.56
C LYS A 99 9.22 11.36 -5.05
N ALA A 100 7.95 11.68 -5.30
CA ALA A 100 6.81 10.85 -4.99
C ALA A 100 6.10 10.38 -6.27
N TYR A 101 5.54 9.19 -6.24
CA TYR A 101 4.76 8.59 -7.32
C TYR A 101 3.38 8.23 -6.80
N ALA A 102 2.32 8.80 -7.37
CA ALA A 102 0.96 8.49 -6.97
C ALA A 102 0.56 7.06 -7.40
N PHE A 103 -0.26 6.41 -6.59
CA PHE A 103 -0.84 5.11 -6.94
C PHE A 103 -1.71 5.22 -8.19
N GLY A 104 -1.57 4.25 -9.10
CA GLY A 104 -2.22 4.24 -10.41
C GLY A 104 -1.47 4.97 -11.54
N GLU A 105 -0.48 5.80 -11.22
CA GLU A 105 0.39 6.45 -12.21
C GLU A 105 1.56 5.54 -12.61
N GLN A 106 2.11 5.75 -13.81
CA GLN A 106 3.27 4.99 -14.25
C GLN A 106 4.52 5.45 -13.50
N LEU A 107 5.16 4.55 -12.76
CA LEU A 107 6.51 4.72 -12.24
C LEU A 107 7.54 4.06 -13.16
N ARG A 108 8.77 4.58 -13.09
CA ARG A 108 9.97 3.96 -13.68
C ARG A 108 11.01 3.88 -12.58
N GLY A 109 11.45 2.68 -12.25
CA GLY A 109 12.48 2.40 -11.25
C GLY A 109 13.47 1.36 -11.73
N GLY A 110 14.40 0.99 -10.86
CA GLY A 110 15.31 -0.12 -11.10
C GLY A 110 15.03 -1.30 -10.16
N GLY A 111 15.76 -2.39 -10.35
CA GLY A 111 15.58 -3.59 -9.56
C GLY A 111 15.88 -4.88 -10.31
N GLY A 112 15.32 -5.99 -9.82
CA GLY A 112 15.45 -7.31 -10.44
C GLY A 112 14.47 -8.32 -9.86
N GLU A 113 14.12 -9.33 -10.66
CA GLU A 113 13.31 -10.44 -10.20
C GLU A 113 14.07 -11.28 -9.18
N VAL A 114 13.34 -11.78 -8.17
CA VAL A 114 13.92 -12.64 -7.12
C VAL A 114 13.16 -13.96 -7.06
N PRO A 115 13.86 -15.11 -6.97
CA PRO A 115 13.21 -16.40 -6.81
C PRO A 115 12.30 -16.44 -5.59
N ALA A 116 11.08 -16.97 -5.75
CA ALA A 116 10.10 -17.06 -4.66
C ALA A 116 10.60 -17.86 -3.46
N ALA A 117 11.39 -18.91 -3.67
CA ALA A 117 12.00 -19.69 -2.60
C ALA A 117 12.90 -18.83 -1.70
N ASN A 118 13.67 -17.90 -2.28
CA ASN A 118 14.53 -17.00 -1.51
C ASN A 118 13.70 -16.06 -0.63
N VAL A 119 12.59 -15.52 -1.17
CA VAL A 119 11.71 -14.64 -0.41
C VAL A 119 10.98 -15.40 0.69
N ALA A 120 10.48 -16.61 0.42
CA ALA A 120 9.84 -17.44 1.44
C ALA A 120 10.79 -17.82 2.58
N GLN A 121 12.08 -18.01 2.29
CA GLN A 121 13.10 -18.33 3.30
C GLN A 121 13.51 -17.09 4.12
N GLN A 122 13.70 -15.93 3.47
CA GLN A 122 14.27 -14.74 4.11
C GLN A 122 13.22 -13.79 4.69
N TYR A 123 12.01 -13.79 4.11
CA TYR A 123 10.89 -12.89 4.44
C TYR A 123 9.57 -13.68 4.51
N PRO A 124 9.47 -14.68 5.40
CA PRO A 124 8.31 -15.59 5.44
C PRO A 124 6.98 -14.86 5.65
N GLU A 125 6.96 -13.76 6.38
CA GLU A 125 5.78 -12.92 6.61
C GLU A 125 5.33 -12.18 5.34
N ILE A 126 6.27 -11.65 4.56
CA ILE A 126 5.97 -11.03 3.25
C ILE A 126 5.48 -12.12 2.29
N ALA A 127 6.10 -13.30 2.32
CA ALA A 127 5.72 -14.40 1.46
C ALA A 127 4.29 -14.89 1.73
N ALA A 128 3.96 -15.08 3.02
CA ALA A 128 2.64 -15.50 3.46
C ALA A 128 1.54 -14.48 3.15
N ARG A 129 1.83 -13.17 3.28
CA ARG A 129 0.84 -12.12 3.11
C ARG A 129 0.70 -11.60 1.68
N CYS A 130 1.82 -11.35 0.99
CA CYS A 130 1.81 -10.64 -0.29
C CYS A 130 1.95 -11.57 -1.50
N GLY A 131 2.55 -12.75 -1.36
CA GLY A 131 2.67 -13.74 -2.43
C GLY A 131 3.55 -13.34 -3.65
N PRO A 132 3.91 -14.31 -4.50
CA PRO A 132 4.74 -14.11 -5.71
C PRO A 132 3.95 -13.50 -6.89
N PRO A 133 4.61 -13.15 -8.00
CA PRO A 133 6.07 -13.08 -8.22
C PRO A 133 6.72 -11.91 -7.48
N TYR A 134 8.03 -12.03 -7.20
CA TYR A 134 8.77 -11.04 -6.40
C TYR A 134 9.81 -10.28 -7.21
N TRP A 135 10.03 -9.03 -6.81
CA TRP A 135 11.01 -8.13 -7.40
C TRP A 135 11.68 -7.33 -6.28
N ILE A 136 12.99 -7.13 -6.31
CA ILE A 136 13.64 -6.09 -5.50
C ILE A 136 13.58 -4.80 -6.29
N GLY A 137 13.09 -3.71 -5.70
CA GLY A 137 12.88 -2.46 -6.42
C GLY A 137 13.44 -1.23 -5.71
N TYR A 138 13.89 -0.25 -6.49
CA TYR A 138 14.17 1.09 -5.99
C TYR A 138 13.57 2.14 -6.93
N LEU A 139 13.08 3.22 -6.32
CA LEU A 139 12.71 4.42 -7.03
C LEU A 139 13.97 5.16 -7.47
N PRO A 140 13.99 5.78 -8.65
CA PRO A 140 15.18 6.41 -9.19
C PRO A 140 15.60 7.59 -8.32
N TYR A 141 16.91 7.74 -8.17
CA TYR A 141 17.51 8.95 -7.64
C TYR A 141 17.30 10.13 -8.58
N PRO A 142 17.44 11.39 -8.10
CA PRO A 142 17.67 12.47 -9.03
C PRO A 142 18.94 12.07 -9.79
N ILE A 143 18.85 11.95 -11.12
CA ILE A 143 20.07 11.89 -11.90
C ILE A 143 20.75 13.22 -11.60
N GLN A 144 21.86 13.20 -10.86
CA GLN A 144 22.74 14.35 -10.83
C GLN A 144 23.19 14.51 -12.27
N THR A 145 22.53 15.38 -13.03
CA THR A 145 23.07 15.80 -14.31
C THR A 145 24.44 16.37 -14.00
N PRO A 146 25.53 15.83 -14.55
CA PRO A 146 26.84 16.44 -14.37
C PRO A 146 26.73 17.91 -14.77
N PRO A 147 27.37 18.84 -14.03
CA PRO A 147 27.40 20.23 -14.43
C PRO A 147 27.86 20.31 -15.89
N LYS A 148 27.11 21.07 -16.70
CA LYS A 148 27.47 21.33 -18.11
C LYS A 148 28.81 22.04 -18.20
#